data_AF-A0A1G0QL97-F1
#
_entry.id   AF-A0A1G0QL97-F1
#
_cell.length_a   1.000
_cell.length_b   1.000
_cell.length_c   1.000
_cell.angle_alpha   90.00
_cell.angle_beta   90.00
_cell.angle_gamma   90.00
#
_symmetry.space_group_name_H-M   'P 1'
#
loop_
_entity.id
_entity.type
_entity.pdbx_description
1 polymer ?
#
loop_
_entity_poly.entity_id
_entity_poly.type
_entity_poly.pdbx_seq_one_letter_code
_entity_poly.pdbx_strand_id
1 'polypeptide(L)'
;MKLPFIIITDDDTQVLRAIQRDVRNKFREEYKVLAIESAVEALGAVKELELKNETVALFISDQRMPEMEGTAFLDKAKDIFPDAKKVLLTAYSDIEAAIKAINTLKLDYYLLKPWSPPEEKLYPVITDLLEDWQNSFTPEFEGIKIIGYQWSPLSHRIKDFLTGNLIPYKWFDVEVNKEAAELINIHKIETDELPAVLFEDGALLKSPTEIAIGEKIGLKSTASQELYDVVIIGAGPAGLAAAVYGGSEGLRTLMIEKKAPGGQAGTSSRIENYLGFPSGLSGSDLTRRALTQALRFGVEILSPCQVIDINTKDNYKILSLSNGPEIKTHTIIISTGVDYRTLDVKGINELSGAGVYYGSATAEAHSCKDKNVFIVGGGNSAGQAAMYLSGFAKNVFIVIRKSSLDSTMSRYLIDQINITNNISIMANSVVAEGIGKNRLECITIK
;
A
#
# COMPACT_ATOMS: atom_id res chain seq x y z
N MET A 1 -13.90 5.79 -0.76
CA MET A 1 -13.58 6.66 -1.90
C MET A 1 -14.66 7.71 -2.00
N LYS A 2 -14.32 8.98 -2.27
CA LYS A 2 -15.34 10.01 -2.51
C LYS A 2 -16.10 9.65 -3.79
N LEU A 3 -17.42 9.91 -3.82
CA LEU A 3 -18.20 9.68 -5.04
C LEU A 3 -17.71 10.65 -6.15
N PRO A 4 -17.34 10.14 -7.33
CA PRO A 4 -16.93 10.99 -8.46
C PRO A 4 -18.09 11.84 -8.98
N PHE A 5 -17.75 12.93 -9.67
CA PHE A 5 -18.70 13.90 -10.19
C PHE A 5 -19.12 13.61 -11.63
N ILE A 6 -20.41 13.83 -11.90
CA ILE A 6 -20.96 14.05 -13.24
C ILE A 6 -21.30 15.54 -13.32
N ILE A 7 -20.68 16.25 -14.24
CA ILE A 7 -20.90 17.69 -14.45
C ILE A 7 -21.75 17.88 -15.69
N ILE A 8 -22.86 18.58 -15.53
CA ILE A 8 -23.82 18.88 -16.58
C ILE A 8 -23.85 20.40 -16.78
N THR A 9 -23.73 20.85 -18.03
CA THR A 9 -23.76 22.25 -18.39
C THR A 9 -24.66 22.49 -19.59
N ASP A 10 -25.67 23.35 -19.42
CA ASP A 10 -26.63 23.74 -20.46
C ASP A 10 -27.25 25.09 -20.04
N ASP A 11 -27.31 26.08 -20.95
CA ASP A 11 -27.86 27.41 -20.68
C ASP A 11 -29.39 27.45 -20.66
N ASP A 12 -30.04 26.43 -21.23
CA ASP A 12 -31.48 26.25 -21.10
C ASP A 12 -31.81 25.57 -19.76
N THR A 13 -32.28 26.36 -18.80
CA THR A 13 -32.66 25.91 -17.47
C THR A 13 -33.66 24.74 -17.48
N GLN A 14 -34.55 24.65 -18.46
CA GLN A 14 -35.53 23.56 -18.53
C GLN A 14 -34.85 22.25 -18.93
N VAL A 15 -33.97 22.32 -19.92
CA VAL A 15 -33.18 21.19 -20.41
C VAL A 15 -32.21 20.72 -19.32
N LEU A 16 -31.50 21.65 -18.68
CA LEU A 16 -30.57 21.38 -17.58
C LEU A 16 -31.26 20.66 -16.42
N ARG A 17 -32.44 21.13 -16.00
CA ARG A 17 -33.23 20.48 -14.94
C ARG A 17 -33.74 19.11 -15.34
N ALA A 18 -34.16 18.94 -16.59
CA ALA A 18 -34.63 17.65 -17.10
C ALA A 18 -33.51 16.60 -17.07
N ILE A 19 -32.34 16.93 -17.62
CA ILE A 19 -31.21 15.98 -17.63
C ILE A 19 -30.68 15.74 -16.22
N GLN A 20 -30.58 16.78 -15.38
CA GLN A 20 -30.13 16.62 -14.00
C GLN A 20 -31.05 15.68 -13.23
N ARG A 21 -32.37 15.83 -13.40
CA ARG A 21 -33.36 14.93 -12.78
C ARG A 21 -33.14 13.49 -13.27
N ASP A 22 -33.06 13.28 -14.57
CA ASP A 22 -32.99 11.93 -15.14
C ASP A 22 -31.67 11.24 -14.75
N VAL A 23 -30.53 11.95 -14.79
CA VAL A 23 -29.22 11.45 -14.36
C VAL A 23 -29.21 11.18 -12.85
N ARG A 24 -29.73 12.08 -12.02
CA ARG A 24 -29.82 11.85 -10.55
C ARG A 24 -30.72 10.68 -10.20
N ASN A 25 -31.80 10.45 -10.95
CA ASN A 25 -32.69 9.32 -10.70
C ASN A 25 -31.98 7.97 -10.84
N LYS A 26 -31.05 7.86 -11.80
CA LYS A 26 -30.34 6.61 -12.09
C LYS A 26 -29.01 6.46 -11.36
N PHE A 27 -28.23 7.54 -11.18
CA PHE A 27 -26.80 7.44 -10.83
C PHE A 27 -26.41 8.04 -9.46
N ARG A 28 -27.36 8.54 -8.66
CA ARG A 28 -27.05 9.25 -7.39
C ARG A 28 -26.36 8.43 -6.30
N GLU A 29 -26.44 7.09 -6.35
CA GLU A 29 -25.82 6.22 -5.35
C GLU A 29 -24.30 6.09 -5.57
N GLU A 30 -23.87 6.26 -6.82
CA GLU A 30 -22.47 6.06 -7.25
C GLU A 30 -21.79 7.38 -7.65
N TYR A 31 -22.55 8.43 -7.97
CA TYR A 31 -22.04 9.69 -8.49
C TYR A 31 -22.69 10.92 -7.84
N LYS A 32 -21.90 11.99 -7.68
CA LYS A 32 -22.40 13.34 -7.38
C LYS A 32 -22.75 14.06 -8.68
N VAL A 33 -23.94 14.63 -8.77
CA VAL A 33 -24.37 15.36 -9.99
C VAL A 33 -24.34 16.86 -9.73
N LEU A 34 -23.52 17.57 -10.51
CA LEU A 34 -23.42 19.03 -10.49
C LEU A 34 -23.99 19.58 -11.80
N ALA A 35 -24.97 20.48 -11.72
CA ALA A 35 -25.62 21.08 -12.88
C ALA A 35 -25.40 22.60 -12.83
N ILE A 36 -24.90 23.17 -13.93
CA ILE A 36 -24.45 24.57 -14.01
C ILE A 36 -24.98 25.19 -15.31
N GLU A 37 -25.48 26.42 -15.25
CA GLU A 37 -26.14 27.08 -16.39
C GLU A 37 -25.15 27.78 -17.33
N SER A 38 -23.96 28.15 -16.85
CA SER A 38 -22.91 28.78 -17.67
C SER A 38 -21.68 27.88 -17.83
N ALA A 39 -21.14 27.84 -19.03
CA ALA A 39 -19.84 27.23 -19.34
C ALA A 39 -18.67 27.86 -18.58
N VAL A 40 -18.72 29.16 -18.30
CA VAL A 40 -17.68 29.88 -17.56
C VAL A 40 -17.72 29.48 -16.09
N GLU A 41 -18.92 29.44 -15.51
CA GLU A 41 -19.13 28.95 -14.13
C GLU A 41 -18.73 27.48 -14.01
N ALA A 42 -19.08 26.66 -15.00
CA ALA A 42 -18.72 25.25 -15.04
C ALA A 42 -17.20 25.07 -15.04
N LEU A 43 -16.47 25.83 -15.85
CA LEU A 43 -15.00 25.77 -15.85
C LEU A 43 -14.40 26.26 -14.52
N GLY A 44 -15.03 27.23 -13.87
CA GLY A 44 -14.67 27.64 -12.50
C GLY A 44 -14.82 26.50 -11.50
N ALA A 45 -15.95 25.78 -11.54
CA ALA A 45 -16.20 24.62 -10.70
C ALA A 45 -15.23 23.47 -10.98
N VAL A 46 -14.88 23.22 -12.24
CA VAL A 46 -13.87 22.22 -12.63
C VAL A 46 -12.52 22.50 -11.95
N LYS A 47 -12.05 23.75 -11.98
CA LYS A 47 -10.80 24.15 -11.31
C LYS A 47 -10.90 24.03 -9.79
N GLU A 48 -12.06 24.34 -9.21
CA GLU A 48 -12.27 24.18 -7.77
C GLU A 48 -12.24 22.70 -7.35
N LEU A 49 -12.78 21.80 -8.16
CA LEU A 49 -12.75 20.36 -7.92
C LEU A 49 -11.33 19.80 -8.03
N GLU A 50 -10.53 20.27 -8.98
CA GLU A 50 -9.10 19.93 -9.10
C GLU A 50 -8.35 20.32 -7.82
N LEU A 51 -8.52 21.55 -7.34
CA LEU A 51 -7.89 22.03 -6.10
C LEU A 51 -8.31 21.24 -4.86
N LYS A 52 -9.50 20.63 -4.87
CA LYS A 52 -10.02 19.79 -3.78
C LYS A 52 -9.66 18.31 -3.92
N ASN A 53 -8.87 17.95 -4.93
CA ASN A 53 -8.54 16.57 -5.29
C ASN A 53 -9.81 15.69 -5.43
N GLU A 54 -10.84 16.24 -6.05
CA GLU A 54 -12.07 15.50 -6.37
C GLU A 54 -11.96 14.90 -7.77
N THR A 55 -12.69 13.81 -8.01
CA THR A 55 -12.67 13.10 -9.28
C THR A 55 -13.90 13.46 -10.12
N VAL A 56 -13.71 13.71 -11.41
CA VAL A 56 -14.81 13.86 -12.39
C VAL A 56 -14.82 12.65 -13.31
N ALA A 57 -15.96 11.97 -13.41
CA ALA A 57 -16.13 10.79 -14.26
C ALA A 57 -16.68 11.14 -15.65
N LEU A 58 -17.56 12.14 -15.72
CA LEU A 58 -18.29 12.47 -16.94
C LEU A 58 -18.64 13.96 -17.00
N PHE A 59 -18.41 14.55 -18.17
CA PHE A 59 -18.93 15.85 -18.58
C PHE A 59 -20.08 15.66 -19.57
N ILE A 60 -21.16 16.39 -19.37
CA ILE A 60 -22.27 16.51 -20.31
C ILE A 60 -22.47 18.01 -20.59
N SER A 61 -22.21 18.46 -21.81
CA SER A 61 -22.29 19.87 -22.18
C SER A 61 -23.22 20.09 -23.36
N ASP A 62 -24.06 21.11 -23.32
CA ASP A 62 -24.73 21.61 -24.52
C ASP A 62 -23.73 22.21 -25.52
N GLN A 63 -24.01 22.09 -26.82
CA GLN A 63 -23.15 22.66 -27.84
C GLN A 63 -23.24 24.19 -27.95
N ARG A 64 -24.45 24.77 -27.85
CA ARG A 64 -24.71 26.19 -28.15
C ARG A 64 -25.06 26.98 -26.88
N MET A 65 -24.03 27.38 -26.16
CA MET A 65 -24.20 28.29 -25.00
C MET A 65 -23.70 29.72 -25.34
N PRO A 66 -24.32 30.79 -24.80
CA PRO A 66 -24.06 32.18 -25.17
C PRO A 66 -22.62 32.68 -24.98
N GLU A 67 -21.89 32.17 -23.99
CA GLU A 67 -20.55 32.67 -23.61
C GLU A 67 -19.41 31.82 -24.19
N MET A 68 -19.64 30.53 -24.37
CA MET A 68 -18.64 29.55 -24.80
C MET A 68 -19.37 28.33 -25.36
N GLU A 69 -19.01 27.87 -26.55
CA GLU A 69 -19.54 26.61 -27.07
C GLU A 69 -19.15 25.44 -26.16
N GLY A 70 -20.01 24.42 -26.06
CA GLY A 70 -19.73 23.24 -25.23
C GLY A 70 -18.46 22.51 -25.60
N THR A 71 -18.17 22.44 -26.89
CA THR A 71 -16.91 21.88 -27.40
C THR A 71 -15.69 22.65 -26.89
N ALA A 72 -15.76 23.98 -26.79
CA ALA A 72 -14.68 24.79 -26.23
C ALA A 72 -14.56 24.64 -24.70
N PHE A 73 -15.68 24.42 -24.00
CA PHE A 73 -15.67 24.06 -22.58
C PHE A 73 -15.01 22.69 -22.35
N LEU A 74 -15.46 21.66 -23.07
CA LEU A 74 -14.92 20.30 -22.98
C LEU A 74 -13.43 20.24 -23.34
N ASP A 75 -12.98 21.06 -24.30
CA ASP A 75 -11.57 21.18 -24.66
C ASP A 75 -10.70 21.68 -23.50
N LYS A 76 -11.21 22.63 -22.71
CA LYS A 76 -10.50 23.13 -21.52
C LYS A 76 -10.64 22.19 -20.32
N ALA A 77 -11.79 21.55 -20.17
CA ALA A 77 -12.05 20.63 -19.07
C ALA A 77 -11.19 19.36 -19.20
N LYS A 78 -10.90 18.89 -20.42
CA LYS A 78 -10.04 17.71 -20.65
C LYS A 78 -8.60 17.93 -20.18
N ASP A 79 -8.11 19.17 -20.19
CA ASP A 79 -6.74 19.47 -19.77
C ASP A 79 -6.59 19.34 -18.25
N ILE A 80 -7.70 19.43 -17.51
CA ILE A 80 -7.78 19.31 -16.06
C ILE A 80 -8.16 17.87 -15.65
N PHE A 81 -9.19 17.30 -16.28
CA PHE A 81 -9.64 15.92 -16.04
C PHE A 81 -9.59 15.11 -17.34
N PRO A 82 -8.40 14.61 -17.74
CA PRO A 82 -8.21 13.94 -19.03
C PRO A 82 -8.97 12.62 -19.14
N ASP A 83 -9.11 11.90 -18.02
CA ASP A 83 -9.76 10.59 -17.96
C ASP A 83 -11.30 10.68 -17.97
N ALA A 84 -11.87 11.85 -17.67
CA ALA A 84 -13.31 12.03 -17.66
C ALA A 84 -13.90 11.84 -19.06
N LYS A 85 -15.02 11.11 -19.13
CA LYS A 85 -15.79 10.94 -20.35
C LYS A 85 -16.45 12.26 -20.74
N LYS A 86 -16.67 12.47 -22.04
CA LYS A 86 -17.14 13.73 -22.61
C LYS A 86 -18.34 13.47 -23.52
N VAL A 87 -19.48 14.03 -23.15
CA VAL A 87 -20.74 13.93 -23.90
C VAL A 87 -21.20 15.32 -24.32
N LEU A 88 -21.55 15.46 -25.60
CA LEU A 88 -22.14 16.69 -26.14
C LEU A 88 -23.66 16.52 -26.31
N LEU A 89 -24.46 17.40 -25.72
CA LEU A 89 -25.89 17.52 -26.01
C LEU A 89 -26.06 18.41 -27.24
N THR A 90 -26.79 17.91 -28.23
CA THR A 90 -26.92 18.57 -29.54
C THR A 90 -28.35 18.54 -30.05
N ALA A 91 -28.71 19.53 -30.87
CA ALA A 91 -29.88 19.47 -31.73
C ALA A 91 -29.49 18.91 -33.11
N TYR A 92 -30.47 18.50 -33.92
CA TYR A 92 -30.23 17.98 -35.27
C TYR A 92 -29.41 18.92 -36.17
N SER A 93 -29.45 20.23 -35.92
CA SER A 93 -28.68 21.24 -36.65
C SER A 93 -27.17 21.20 -36.38
N ASP A 94 -26.71 20.46 -35.37
CA ASP A 94 -25.34 20.52 -34.85
C ASP A 94 -24.55 19.21 -35.04
N ILE A 95 -25.09 18.28 -35.84
CA ILE A 95 -24.48 16.96 -36.08
C ILE A 95 -23.08 17.08 -36.71
N GLU A 96 -22.89 17.99 -37.67
CA GLU A 96 -21.56 18.20 -38.28
C GLU A 96 -20.53 18.74 -37.28
N ALA A 97 -20.96 19.61 -36.36
CA ALA A 97 -20.10 20.12 -35.29
C ALA A 97 -19.73 19.00 -34.30
N ALA A 98 -20.67 18.11 -33.97
CA ALA A 98 -20.42 16.94 -33.15
C ALA A 98 -19.43 15.97 -33.80
N ILE A 99 -19.57 15.69 -35.11
CA ILE A 99 -18.64 14.84 -35.87
C ILE A 99 -17.22 15.42 -35.88
N LYS A 100 -17.10 16.74 -36.05
CA LYS A 100 -15.80 17.42 -35.98
C LYS A 100 -15.19 17.28 -34.58
N ALA A 101 -16.00 17.48 -33.53
CA ALA A 101 -15.58 17.35 -32.14
C ALA A 101 -15.10 15.94 -31.76
N ILE A 102 -15.70 14.87 -32.29
CA ILE A 102 -15.21 13.50 -32.08
C ILE A 102 -13.75 13.38 -32.53
N ASN A 103 -13.43 13.90 -33.72
CA ASN A 103 -12.10 13.76 -34.30
C ASN A 103 -11.06 14.70 -33.67
N THR A 104 -11.44 15.91 -33.26
CA THR A 104 -10.49 16.91 -32.74
C THR A 104 -10.40 16.95 -31.21
N LEU A 105 -11.50 16.67 -30.51
CA LEU A 105 -11.62 16.80 -29.05
C LEU A 105 -11.68 15.45 -28.33
N LYS A 106 -11.67 14.34 -29.08
CA LYS A 106 -11.90 12.98 -28.55
C LYS A 106 -13.18 12.94 -27.71
N LEU A 107 -14.26 13.49 -28.25
CA LEU A 107 -15.59 13.35 -27.67
C LEU A 107 -15.94 11.86 -27.59
N ASP A 108 -16.41 11.39 -26.43
CA ASP A 108 -16.77 9.98 -26.26
C ASP A 108 -18.15 9.67 -26.87
N TYR A 109 -19.10 10.61 -26.80
CA TYR A 109 -20.43 10.45 -27.39
C TYR A 109 -21.16 11.79 -27.61
N TYR A 110 -22.16 11.83 -28.49
CA TYR A 110 -23.11 12.95 -28.57
C TYR A 110 -24.56 12.47 -28.42
N LEU A 111 -25.35 13.18 -27.63
CA LEU A 111 -26.77 12.90 -27.39
C LEU A 111 -27.64 13.94 -28.09
N LEU A 112 -28.75 13.48 -28.67
CA LEU A 112 -29.71 14.35 -29.35
C LEU A 112 -30.84 14.77 -28.42
N LYS A 113 -31.18 16.06 -28.44
CA LYS A 113 -32.36 16.62 -27.76
C LYS A 113 -33.62 16.46 -28.63
N PRO A 114 -34.77 16.05 -28.06
CA PRO A 114 -35.00 15.57 -26.70
C PRO A 114 -34.69 14.06 -26.54
N TRP A 115 -34.16 13.66 -25.38
CA TRP A 115 -33.95 12.26 -25.00
C TRP A 115 -35.21 11.73 -24.29
N SER A 116 -36.18 11.23 -25.04
CA SER A 116 -37.34 10.53 -24.47
C SER A 116 -37.66 9.28 -25.27
N PRO A 117 -37.87 8.11 -24.61
CA PRO A 117 -37.72 7.87 -23.16
C PRO A 117 -36.24 7.78 -22.71
N PRO A 118 -35.89 8.23 -21.48
CA PRO A 118 -34.50 8.21 -21.00
C PRO A 118 -33.94 6.79 -20.84
N GLU A 119 -34.80 5.80 -20.57
CA GLU A 119 -34.44 4.38 -20.44
C GLU A 119 -33.84 3.80 -21.73
N GLU A 120 -34.24 4.32 -22.89
CA GLU A 120 -33.76 3.86 -24.19
C GLU A 120 -32.64 4.75 -24.74
N LYS A 121 -32.69 6.07 -24.49
CA LYS A 121 -31.86 7.05 -25.19
C LYS A 121 -30.75 7.69 -24.35
N LEU A 122 -30.90 7.71 -23.02
CA LEU A 122 -29.98 8.40 -22.12
C LEU A 122 -29.21 7.41 -21.24
N TYR A 123 -29.92 6.52 -20.54
CA TYR A 123 -29.32 5.63 -19.55
C TYR A 123 -28.33 4.63 -20.13
N PRO A 124 -28.59 3.94 -21.25
CA PRO A 124 -27.64 3.00 -21.81
C PRO A 124 -26.31 3.68 -22.13
N VAL A 125 -26.37 4.83 -22.81
CA VAL A 125 -25.18 5.61 -23.21
C VAL A 125 -24.36 6.06 -22.00
N ILE A 126 -25.01 6.66 -20.99
CA ILE A 126 -24.29 7.13 -19.79
C ILE A 126 -23.73 5.94 -19.01
N THR A 127 -24.46 4.83 -18.92
CA THR A 127 -24.00 3.62 -18.21
C THR A 127 -22.75 3.05 -18.87
N ASP A 128 -22.78 2.82 -20.19
CA ASP A 128 -21.63 2.28 -20.94
C ASP A 128 -20.38 3.16 -20.77
N LEU A 129 -20.54 4.48 -20.86
CA LEU A 129 -19.42 5.42 -20.68
C LEU A 129 -18.87 5.41 -19.26
N LEU A 130 -19.74 5.33 -18.25
CA LEU A 130 -19.33 5.28 -16.85
C LEU A 130 -18.69 3.93 -16.48
N GLU A 131 -19.15 2.81 -17.05
CA GLU A 131 -18.51 1.51 -16.93
C GLU A 131 -17.12 1.51 -17.58
N ASP A 132 -17.00 2.05 -18.80
CA ASP A 132 -15.70 2.24 -19.47
C ASP A 132 -14.76 3.12 -18.64
N TRP A 133 -15.29 4.19 -18.04
CA TRP A 133 -14.52 5.02 -17.13
C TRP A 133 -14.07 4.24 -15.90
N GLN A 134 -14.96 3.52 -15.21
CA GLN A 134 -14.61 2.72 -14.04
C GLN A 134 -13.55 1.64 -14.35
N ASN A 135 -13.61 1.03 -15.55
CA ASN A 135 -12.66 0.00 -15.97
C ASN A 135 -11.28 0.56 -16.34
N SER A 136 -11.20 1.83 -16.73
CA SER A 136 -9.97 2.49 -17.19
C SER A 136 -9.35 3.42 -16.14
N PHE A 137 -10.17 3.95 -15.23
CA PHE A 137 -9.76 4.93 -14.25
C PHE A 137 -9.00 4.26 -13.09
N THR A 138 -7.73 4.63 -12.96
CA THR A 138 -6.94 4.34 -11.78
C THR A 138 -6.94 5.56 -10.86
N PRO A 139 -7.63 5.53 -9.71
CA PRO A 139 -7.57 6.63 -8.76
C PRO A 139 -6.13 6.89 -8.34
N GLU A 140 -5.78 8.17 -8.12
CA GLU A 140 -4.49 8.49 -7.53
C GLU A 140 -4.35 7.75 -6.19
N PHE A 141 -3.19 7.13 -5.99
CA PHE A 141 -2.90 6.48 -4.73
C PHE A 141 -2.76 7.56 -3.64
N GLU A 142 -3.77 7.64 -2.78
CA GLU A 142 -3.73 8.36 -1.51
C GLU A 142 -2.95 7.51 -0.50
N GLY A 143 -1.76 7.97 -0.11
CA GLY A 143 -0.91 7.30 0.87
C GLY A 143 0.58 7.54 0.63
N ILE A 144 1.41 6.81 1.37
CA ILE A 144 2.87 6.97 1.31
C ILE A 144 3.42 6.43 -0.02
N LYS A 145 4.19 7.24 -0.74
CA LYS A 145 4.89 6.85 -1.97
C LYS A 145 6.38 6.72 -1.66
N ILE A 146 6.99 5.59 -2.01
CA ILE A 146 8.44 5.40 -1.91
C ILE A 146 9.02 5.40 -3.32
N ILE A 147 10.01 6.26 -3.54
CA ILE A 147 10.72 6.37 -4.81
C ILE A 147 12.16 5.89 -4.58
N GLY A 148 12.64 4.93 -5.36
CA GLY A 148 14.02 4.46 -5.20
C GLY A 148 14.42 3.34 -6.16
N TYR A 149 15.57 2.73 -5.89
CA TYR A 149 16.10 1.63 -6.68
C TYR A 149 15.75 0.29 -6.05
N GLN A 150 15.26 -0.66 -6.86
CA GLN A 150 14.83 -1.97 -6.36
C GLN A 150 15.92 -2.74 -5.62
N TRP A 151 17.19 -2.57 -6.04
CA TRP A 151 18.33 -3.28 -5.45
C TRP A 151 19.10 -2.47 -4.41
N SER A 152 18.51 -1.37 -3.92
CA SER A 152 19.11 -0.59 -2.83
C SER A 152 18.76 -1.21 -1.46
N PRO A 153 19.76 -1.52 -0.62
CA PRO A 153 19.51 -1.98 0.75
C PRO A 153 18.70 -0.98 1.57
N LEU A 154 18.84 0.32 1.31
CA LEU A 154 18.08 1.36 2.01
C LEU A 154 16.61 1.36 1.56
N SER A 155 16.34 1.17 0.27
CA SER A 155 14.97 0.99 -0.23
C SER A 155 14.31 -0.24 0.39
N HIS A 156 15.04 -1.35 0.48
CA HIS A 156 14.56 -2.56 1.15
C HIS A 156 14.20 -2.30 2.62
N ARG A 157 15.08 -1.65 3.39
CA ARG A 157 14.84 -1.33 4.80
C ARG A 157 13.56 -0.50 5.02
N ILE A 158 13.32 0.51 4.19
CA ILE A 158 12.13 1.35 4.29
C ILE A 158 10.87 0.53 3.95
N LYS A 159 10.90 -0.24 2.86
CA LYS A 159 9.79 -1.12 2.47
C LYS A 159 9.45 -2.12 3.57
N ASP A 160 10.46 -2.79 4.11
CA ASP A 160 10.33 -3.76 5.20
C ASP A 160 9.77 -3.11 6.47
N PHE A 161 10.25 -1.91 6.83
CA PHE A 161 9.76 -1.15 7.98
C PHE A 161 8.27 -0.78 7.87
N LEU A 162 7.84 -0.22 6.72
CA LEU A 162 6.44 0.15 6.52
C LEU A 162 5.54 -1.10 6.44
N THR A 163 5.97 -2.15 5.73
CA THR A 163 5.24 -3.43 5.68
C THR A 163 5.09 -4.03 7.07
N GLY A 164 6.16 -4.03 7.88
CA GLY A 164 6.14 -4.54 9.27
C GLY A 164 5.21 -3.75 10.18
N ASN A 165 5.18 -2.42 10.05
CA ASN A 165 4.27 -1.56 10.82
C ASN A 165 2.85 -1.48 10.22
N LEU A 166 2.54 -2.33 9.22
CA LEU A 166 1.23 -2.42 8.57
C LEU A 166 0.78 -1.11 7.90
N ILE A 167 1.75 -0.30 7.44
CA ILE A 167 1.50 0.96 6.76
C ILE A 167 1.52 0.71 5.25
N PRO A 168 0.41 0.93 4.53
CA PRO A 168 0.37 0.76 3.09
C PRO A 168 1.23 1.83 2.40
N TYR A 169 1.89 1.42 1.31
CA TYR A 169 2.66 2.33 0.46
C TYR A 169 2.60 1.91 -0.99
N LYS A 170 2.88 2.85 -1.90
CA LYS A 170 3.11 2.57 -3.32
C LYS A 170 4.60 2.69 -3.63
N TRP A 171 5.17 1.66 -4.25
CA TRP A 171 6.58 1.60 -4.65
C TRP A 171 6.76 2.09 -6.09
N PHE A 172 7.71 3.00 -6.27
CA PHE A 172 8.11 3.58 -7.55
C PHE A 172 9.58 3.26 -7.81
N ASP A 173 9.82 2.21 -8.59
CA ASP A 173 11.15 1.84 -9.04
C ASP A 173 11.62 2.79 -10.15
N VAL A 174 12.71 3.50 -9.89
CA VAL A 174 13.30 4.48 -10.80
C VAL A 174 13.76 3.86 -12.12
N GLU A 175 14.11 2.56 -12.13
CA GLU A 175 14.63 1.92 -13.35
C GLU A 175 13.53 1.54 -14.35
N VAL A 176 12.29 1.33 -13.90
CA VAL A 176 11.23 0.76 -14.74
C VAL A 176 9.93 1.58 -14.77
N ASN A 177 9.70 2.44 -13.77
CA ASN A 177 8.46 3.22 -13.68
C ASN A 177 8.67 4.66 -14.19
N LYS A 178 7.95 5.05 -15.25
CA LYS A 178 8.02 6.42 -15.81
C LYS A 178 7.53 7.49 -14.83
N GLU A 179 6.51 7.18 -14.02
CA GLU A 179 5.99 8.09 -12.99
C GLU A 179 7.07 8.42 -11.94
N ALA A 180 8.03 7.52 -11.71
CA ALA A 180 9.13 7.77 -10.78
C ALA A 180 10.02 8.95 -11.24
N ALA A 181 10.28 9.04 -12.55
CA ALA A 181 11.08 10.14 -13.12
C ALA A 181 10.34 11.49 -13.01
N GLU A 182 9.02 11.50 -13.20
CA GLU A 182 8.20 12.70 -13.02
C GLU A 182 8.22 13.17 -11.57
N LEU A 183 8.04 12.26 -10.61
CA LEU A 183 8.12 12.57 -9.18
C LEU A 183 9.49 13.12 -8.77
N ILE A 184 10.57 12.54 -9.30
CA ILE A 184 11.95 13.02 -9.09
C ILE A 184 12.12 14.46 -9.60
N ASN A 185 11.63 14.74 -10.81
CA ASN A 185 11.74 16.07 -11.42
C ASN A 185 10.91 17.13 -10.68
N ILE A 186 9.66 16.80 -10.33
CA ILE A 186 8.75 17.71 -9.59
C ILE A 186 9.37 18.11 -8.25
N HIS A 187 9.94 17.14 -7.53
CA HIS A 187 10.46 17.34 -6.18
C HIS A 187 11.96 17.67 -6.14
N LYS A 188 12.63 17.73 -7.30
CA LYS A 188 14.07 17.99 -7.44
C LYS A 188 14.90 17.09 -6.52
N ILE A 189 14.71 15.79 -6.69
CA ILE A 189 15.42 14.76 -5.93
C ILE A 189 16.69 14.38 -6.71
N GLU A 190 17.84 14.50 -6.08
CA GLU A 190 19.11 14.04 -6.66
C GLU A 190 19.27 12.52 -6.49
N THR A 191 20.10 11.89 -7.31
CA THR A 191 20.23 10.43 -7.32
C THR A 191 20.78 9.83 -6.03
N ASP A 192 21.61 10.58 -5.29
CA ASP A 192 22.20 10.21 -4.01
C ASP A 192 21.28 10.48 -2.81
N GLU A 193 20.16 11.18 -3.03
CA GLU A 193 19.11 11.44 -2.06
C GLU A 193 18.04 10.33 -2.03
N LEU A 194 18.15 9.32 -2.90
CA LEU A 194 17.25 8.18 -2.97
C LEU A 194 17.64 7.06 -1.99
N PRO A 195 16.66 6.31 -1.45
CA PRO A 195 15.22 6.43 -1.67
C PRO A 195 14.61 7.66 -0.98
N ALA A 196 13.55 8.18 -1.57
CA ALA A 196 12.75 9.25 -1.01
C ALA A 196 11.35 8.74 -0.63
N VAL A 197 10.77 9.30 0.43
CA VAL A 197 9.44 8.97 0.95
C VAL A 197 8.58 10.22 0.89
N LEU A 198 7.56 10.19 0.05
CA LEU A 198 6.57 11.25 -0.12
C LEU A 198 5.30 10.86 0.66
N PHE A 199 4.87 11.75 1.55
CA PHE A 199 3.72 11.56 2.43
C PHE A 199 2.46 12.17 1.83
N GLU A 200 1.30 11.77 2.35
CA GLU A 200 -0.01 12.25 1.91
C GLU A 200 -0.18 13.78 2.06
N ASP A 201 0.48 14.37 3.07
CA ASP A 201 0.50 15.82 3.29
C ASP A 201 1.48 16.58 2.37
N GLY A 202 2.07 15.90 1.39
CA GLY A 202 3.05 16.45 0.46
C GLY A 202 4.46 16.60 1.03
N ALA A 203 4.69 16.27 2.31
CA ALA A 203 6.02 16.29 2.88
C ALA A 203 6.91 15.23 2.21
N LEU A 204 8.20 15.55 2.08
CA LEU A 204 9.19 14.67 1.47
C LEU A 204 10.35 14.46 2.41
N LEU A 205 10.69 13.20 2.66
CA LEU A 205 11.93 12.82 3.33
C LEU A 205 12.86 12.13 2.33
N LYS A 206 14.10 12.61 2.27
CA LYS A 206 15.14 12.12 1.34
C LYS A 206 16.15 11.27 2.13
N SER A 207 16.43 10.07 1.63
CA SER A 207 17.26 9.05 2.30
C SER A 207 16.96 8.89 3.81
N PRO A 208 15.67 8.77 4.23
CA PRO A 208 15.33 8.81 5.64
C PRO A 208 15.69 7.54 6.41
N THR A 209 15.84 7.70 7.72
CA THR A 209 15.87 6.59 8.68
C THR A 209 14.46 6.12 9.02
N GLU A 210 14.32 4.89 9.50
CA GLU A 210 13.05 4.33 9.95
C GLU A 210 12.44 5.14 11.11
N ILE A 211 13.28 5.72 11.98
CA ILE A 211 12.85 6.59 13.07
C ILE A 211 12.19 7.86 12.52
N ALA A 212 12.83 8.52 11.55
CA ALA A 212 12.28 9.74 10.95
C ALA A 212 10.96 9.47 10.22
N ILE A 213 10.83 8.33 9.53
CA ILE A 213 9.57 7.89 8.94
C ILE A 213 8.54 7.64 10.04
N GLY A 214 8.90 6.89 11.08
CA GLY A 214 8.05 6.57 12.22
C GLY A 214 7.45 7.81 12.88
N GLU A 215 8.27 8.81 13.19
CA GLU A 215 7.82 10.09 13.75
C GLU A 215 6.84 10.80 12.80
N LYS A 216 7.14 10.80 11.50
CA LYS A 216 6.29 11.45 10.50
C LYS A 216 4.91 10.80 10.34
N ILE A 217 4.81 9.48 10.52
CA ILE A 217 3.54 8.73 10.49
C ILE A 217 2.85 8.66 11.87
N GLY A 218 3.38 9.37 12.87
CA GLY A 218 2.79 9.47 14.20
C GLY A 218 3.05 8.28 15.12
N LEU A 219 4.06 7.44 14.83
CA LEU A 219 4.51 6.45 15.79
C LEU A 219 5.17 7.14 17.00
N LYS A 220 4.89 6.61 18.19
CA LYS A 220 5.45 7.15 19.43
C LYS A 220 6.83 6.57 19.71
N SER A 221 7.80 7.46 19.93
CA SER A 221 9.16 7.12 20.34
C SER A 221 9.44 7.48 21.81
N THR A 222 8.53 8.19 22.48
CA THR A 222 8.66 8.63 23.87
C THR A 222 7.48 8.17 24.71
N ALA A 223 7.79 7.74 25.94
CA ALA A 223 6.80 7.35 26.93
C ALA A 223 6.02 8.56 27.45
N SER A 224 4.71 8.38 27.64
CA SER A 224 3.84 9.40 28.24
C SER A 224 3.94 9.48 29.76
N GLN A 225 4.49 8.45 30.42
CA GLN A 225 4.60 8.38 31.88
C GLN A 225 6.02 8.08 32.34
N GLU A 226 6.34 8.53 33.54
CA GLU A 226 7.64 8.24 34.18
C GLU A 226 7.68 6.86 34.87
N LEU A 227 6.51 6.30 35.23
CA LEU A 227 6.38 5.03 35.96
C LEU A 227 5.21 4.19 35.44
N TYR A 228 5.50 2.94 35.10
CA TYR A 228 4.52 1.94 34.66
C TYR A 228 4.40 0.79 35.66
N ASP A 229 3.24 0.14 35.69
CA ASP A 229 3.04 -1.04 36.52
C ASP A 229 3.73 -2.26 35.90
N VAL A 230 3.70 -2.37 34.57
CA VAL A 230 4.40 -3.39 33.80
C VAL A 230 4.95 -2.85 32.49
N VAL A 231 6.21 -3.18 32.18
CA VAL A 231 6.83 -2.94 30.87
C VAL A 231 7.09 -4.28 30.17
N ILE A 232 6.66 -4.38 28.92
CA ILE A 232 6.81 -5.55 28.07
C ILE A 232 7.85 -5.22 27.00
N ILE A 233 8.91 -6.01 26.93
CA ILE A 233 10.01 -5.81 25.98
C ILE A 233 9.88 -6.81 24.83
N GLY A 234 9.49 -6.31 23.66
CA GLY A 234 9.26 -7.06 22.42
C GLY A 234 7.77 -7.28 22.15
N ALA A 235 7.30 -6.87 20.97
CA ALA A 235 5.90 -6.93 20.55
C ALA A 235 5.59 -8.09 19.60
N GLY A 236 6.24 -9.25 19.80
CA GLY A 236 5.83 -10.51 19.17
C GLY A 236 4.53 -11.07 19.79
N PRO A 237 4.05 -12.26 19.38
CA PRO A 237 2.82 -12.84 19.90
C PRO A 237 2.76 -12.94 21.44
N ALA A 238 3.90 -13.29 22.06
CA ALA A 238 4.00 -13.35 23.53
C ALA A 238 3.81 -11.97 24.19
N GLY A 239 4.47 -10.93 23.66
CA GLY A 239 4.35 -9.57 24.19
C GLY A 239 2.99 -8.95 23.94
N LEU A 240 2.42 -9.17 22.74
CA LEU A 240 1.07 -8.73 22.39
C LEU A 240 0.02 -9.37 23.30
N ALA A 241 0.13 -10.68 23.58
CA ALA A 241 -0.75 -11.34 24.54
C ALA A 241 -0.60 -10.76 25.95
N ALA A 242 0.64 -10.60 26.42
CA ALA A 242 0.91 -10.00 27.73
C ALA A 242 0.35 -8.56 27.83
N ALA A 243 0.43 -7.79 26.76
CA ALA A 243 -0.09 -6.43 26.69
C ALA A 243 -1.61 -6.39 26.81
N VAL A 244 -2.30 -7.26 26.08
CA VAL A 244 -3.77 -7.38 26.16
C VAL A 244 -4.21 -7.70 27.59
N TYR A 245 -3.56 -8.68 28.25
CA TYR A 245 -3.90 -9.04 29.62
C TYR A 245 -3.52 -7.94 30.63
N GLY A 246 -2.34 -7.31 30.48
CA GLY A 246 -1.93 -6.21 31.36
C GLY A 246 -2.91 -5.03 31.28
N GLY A 247 -3.28 -4.63 30.07
CA GLY A 247 -4.27 -3.57 29.86
C GLY A 247 -5.68 -3.94 30.34
N SER A 248 -6.13 -5.19 30.12
CA SER A 248 -7.49 -5.59 30.53
C SER A 248 -7.69 -5.61 32.06
N GLU A 249 -6.62 -5.86 32.81
CA GLU A 249 -6.62 -5.80 34.28
C GLU A 249 -6.40 -4.37 34.81
N GLY A 250 -6.34 -3.36 33.94
CA GLY A 250 -6.22 -1.95 34.30
C GLY A 250 -4.82 -1.51 34.71
N LEU A 251 -3.77 -2.31 34.42
CA LEU A 251 -2.39 -1.93 34.69
C LEU A 251 -1.93 -0.87 33.68
N ARG A 252 -1.16 0.11 34.17
CA ARG A 252 -0.41 1.03 33.30
C ARG A 252 0.69 0.25 32.59
N THR A 253 0.36 -0.20 31.39
CA THR A 253 1.16 -1.15 30.61
C THR A 253 1.85 -0.41 29.47
N LEU A 254 3.16 -0.59 29.38
CA LEU A 254 3.98 -0.13 28.26
C LEU A 254 4.52 -1.33 27.48
N MET A 255 4.39 -1.32 26.16
CA MET A 255 5.06 -2.28 25.29
C MET A 255 6.12 -1.56 24.44
N ILE A 256 7.35 -2.07 24.44
CA ILE A 256 8.48 -1.48 23.71
C ILE A 256 8.92 -2.45 22.61
N GLU A 257 8.99 -1.98 21.38
CA GLU A 257 9.33 -2.77 20.20
C GLU A 257 10.41 -2.11 19.36
N LYS A 258 11.48 -2.87 19.06
CA LYS A 258 12.65 -2.38 18.34
C LYS A 258 12.38 -2.03 16.88
N LYS A 259 11.53 -2.79 16.19
CA LYS A 259 11.30 -2.66 14.75
C LYS A 259 9.84 -2.38 14.43
N ALA A 260 9.00 -3.40 14.62
CA ALA A 260 7.61 -3.38 14.28
C ALA A 260 6.87 -4.46 15.08
N PRO A 261 5.61 -4.21 15.51
CA PRO A 261 4.83 -5.23 16.19
C PRO A 261 4.57 -6.47 15.32
N GLY A 262 4.29 -7.58 15.98
CA GLY A 262 4.00 -8.88 15.36
C GLY A 262 5.15 -9.88 15.44
N GLY A 263 6.39 -9.40 15.61
CA GLY A 263 7.58 -10.23 15.68
C GLY A 263 7.70 -11.17 14.47
N GLN A 264 8.28 -12.36 14.66
CA GLN A 264 8.43 -13.33 13.56
C GLN A 264 7.09 -13.76 12.96
N ALA A 265 6.05 -13.96 13.78
CA ALA A 265 4.74 -14.37 13.29
C ALA A 265 4.14 -13.31 12.36
N GLY A 266 4.35 -12.02 12.65
CA GLY A 266 3.88 -10.90 11.84
C GLY A 266 4.36 -10.94 10.38
N THR A 267 5.54 -11.52 10.14
CA THR A 267 6.14 -11.65 8.80
C THR A 267 5.59 -12.85 8.00
N SER A 268 4.82 -13.73 8.62
CA SER A 268 4.27 -14.91 7.95
C SER A 268 3.17 -14.53 6.96
N SER A 269 3.27 -15.05 5.73
CA SER A 269 2.25 -14.88 4.69
C SER A 269 0.93 -15.56 5.07
N ARG A 270 0.99 -16.70 5.75
CA ARG A 270 -0.18 -17.50 6.15
C ARG A 270 0.16 -18.41 7.33
N ILE A 271 -0.67 -18.36 8.36
CA ILE A 271 -0.60 -19.18 9.57
C ILE A 271 -1.88 -20.02 9.64
N GLU A 272 -1.75 -21.34 9.49
CA GLU A 272 -2.90 -22.27 9.55
C GLU A 272 -3.02 -22.99 10.90
N ASN A 273 -1.98 -22.91 11.73
CA ASN A 273 -1.88 -23.61 12.99
C ASN A 273 -2.03 -22.70 14.22
N TYR A 274 -2.70 -21.55 14.07
CA TYR A 274 -3.04 -20.69 15.20
C TYR A 274 -4.45 -21.02 15.71
N LEU A 275 -4.53 -21.49 16.96
CA LEU A 275 -5.79 -21.91 17.57
C LEU A 275 -6.85 -20.79 17.55
N GLY A 276 -8.11 -21.16 17.30
CA GLY A 276 -9.22 -20.21 17.20
C GLY A 276 -9.42 -19.61 15.80
N PHE A 277 -8.53 -19.88 14.84
CA PHE A 277 -8.66 -19.43 13.44
C PHE A 277 -8.75 -20.63 12.49
N PRO A 278 -9.93 -21.24 12.32
CA PRO A 278 -10.08 -22.49 11.56
C PRO A 278 -9.71 -22.36 10.07
N SER A 279 -9.85 -21.18 9.49
CA SER A 279 -9.47 -20.90 8.09
C SER A 279 -8.00 -20.43 7.95
N GLY A 280 -7.26 -20.36 9.06
CA GLY A 280 -6.00 -19.64 9.14
C GLY A 280 -6.15 -18.13 9.00
N LEU A 281 -5.02 -17.43 9.09
CA LEU A 281 -4.91 -15.98 8.91
C LEU A 281 -3.49 -15.59 8.51
N SER A 282 -3.27 -14.36 8.04
CA SER A 282 -1.91 -13.85 7.82
C SER A 282 -1.28 -13.39 9.14
N GLY A 283 0.05 -13.34 9.17
CA GLY A 283 0.80 -12.75 10.28
C GLY A 283 0.41 -11.30 10.55
N SER A 284 0.19 -10.53 9.49
CA SER A 284 -0.27 -9.15 9.55
C SER A 284 -1.68 -9.02 10.16
N ASP A 285 -2.62 -9.92 9.83
CA ASP A 285 -3.96 -9.91 10.42
C ASP A 285 -3.91 -10.27 11.91
N LEU A 286 -3.13 -11.30 12.27
CA LEU A 286 -2.92 -11.66 13.68
C LEU A 286 -2.39 -10.47 14.48
N THR A 287 -1.35 -9.81 13.96
CA THR A 287 -0.70 -8.65 14.58
C THR A 287 -1.66 -7.48 14.73
N ARG A 288 -2.36 -7.12 13.65
CA ARG A 288 -3.35 -6.02 13.64
C ARG A 288 -4.41 -6.24 14.70
N ARG A 289 -5.02 -7.43 14.75
CA ARG A 289 -6.08 -7.76 15.72
C ARG A 289 -5.59 -7.63 17.16
N ALA A 290 -4.40 -8.15 17.45
CA ALA A 290 -3.82 -8.07 18.79
C ALA A 290 -3.46 -6.62 19.19
N LEU A 291 -2.89 -5.84 18.27
CA LEU A 291 -2.63 -4.41 18.49
C LEU A 291 -3.93 -3.64 18.75
N THR A 292 -4.97 -3.84 17.95
CA THR A 292 -6.27 -3.20 18.16
C THR A 292 -6.83 -3.51 19.55
N GLN A 293 -6.69 -4.74 20.03
CA GLN A 293 -7.11 -5.10 21.39
C GLN A 293 -6.29 -4.39 22.46
N ALA A 294 -4.95 -4.43 22.36
CA ALA A 294 -4.06 -3.78 23.33
C ALA A 294 -4.33 -2.26 23.42
N LEU A 295 -4.43 -1.59 22.27
CA LEU A 295 -4.73 -0.15 22.20
C LEU A 295 -6.10 0.17 22.78
N ARG A 296 -7.13 -0.67 22.55
CA ARG A 296 -8.47 -0.49 23.13
C ARG A 296 -8.44 -0.51 24.66
N PHE A 297 -7.52 -1.27 25.26
CA PHE A 297 -7.32 -1.32 26.71
C PHE A 297 -6.35 -0.25 27.23
N GLY A 298 -5.96 0.72 26.40
CA GLY A 298 -5.10 1.83 26.82
C GLY A 298 -3.63 1.47 26.99
N VAL A 299 -3.19 0.33 26.44
CA VAL A 299 -1.76 -0.02 26.42
C VAL A 299 -1.00 1.00 25.58
N GLU A 300 0.06 1.55 26.15
CA GLU A 300 0.99 2.41 25.41
C GLU A 300 2.02 1.57 24.67
N ILE A 301 2.37 1.98 23.45
CA ILE A 301 3.30 1.27 22.58
C ILE A 301 4.37 2.24 22.10
N LEU A 302 5.64 1.89 22.31
CA LEU A 302 6.79 2.58 21.73
C LEU A 302 7.38 1.71 20.62
N SER A 303 7.38 2.23 19.40
CA SER A 303 7.92 1.52 18.23
C SER A 303 8.24 2.53 17.13
N PRO A 304 9.43 2.54 16.52
CA PRO A 304 10.60 1.73 16.86
C PRO A 304 11.36 2.30 18.08
N CYS A 305 11.66 1.45 19.06
CA CYS A 305 12.46 1.77 20.24
C CYS A 305 13.10 0.50 20.83
N GLN A 306 14.40 0.53 21.16
CA GLN A 306 15.12 -0.61 21.74
C GLN A 306 15.44 -0.36 23.22
N VAL A 307 15.24 -1.36 24.07
CA VAL A 307 15.83 -1.40 25.41
C VAL A 307 17.27 -1.88 25.30
N ILE A 308 18.21 -1.09 25.83
CA ILE A 308 19.66 -1.38 25.76
C ILE A 308 20.21 -1.93 27.07
N ASP A 309 19.62 -1.57 28.20
CA ASP A 309 20.05 -2.02 29.52
C ASP A 309 18.87 -2.04 30.52
N ILE A 310 18.99 -2.90 31.54
CA ILE A 310 18.00 -3.03 32.62
C ILE A 310 18.74 -3.04 33.95
N ASN A 311 18.49 -2.04 34.79
CA ASN A 311 19.01 -1.94 36.14
C ASN A 311 17.89 -2.03 37.18
N THR A 312 18.22 -2.39 38.43
CA THR A 312 17.28 -2.35 39.56
C THR A 312 17.76 -1.36 40.60
N LYS A 313 16.88 -0.41 40.98
CA LYS A 313 17.16 0.58 42.03
C LYS A 313 15.89 0.85 42.84
N ASP A 314 16.03 0.86 44.17
CA ASP A 314 14.93 1.17 45.10
C ASP A 314 13.64 0.36 44.84
N ASN A 315 13.80 -0.94 44.52
CA ASN A 315 12.75 -1.89 44.11
C ASN A 315 12.07 -1.62 42.75
N TYR A 316 12.48 -0.59 42.02
CA TYR A 316 12.06 -0.35 40.64
C TYR A 316 13.04 -0.97 39.65
N LYS A 317 12.52 -1.37 38.49
CA LYS A 317 13.32 -1.67 37.30
C LYS A 317 13.45 -0.39 36.48
N ILE A 318 14.67 -0.06 36.10
CA ILE A 318 15.01 1.11 35.29
C ILE A 318 15.52 0.59 33.95
N LEU A 319 14.82 0.95 32.87
CA LEU A 319 15.16 0.55 31.51
C LEU A 319 15.80 1.73 30.79
N SER A 320 17.01 1.54 30.30
CA SER A 320 17.65 2.50 29.41
C SER A 320 17.23 2.20 27.98
N LEU A 321 16.78 3.22 27.25
CA LEU A 321 16.33 3.12 25.87
C LEU A 321 17.45 3.54 24.90
N SER A 322 17.40 3.05 23.66
CA SER A 322 18.28 3.50 22.57
C SER A 322 18.08 4.97 22.22
N ASN A 323 16.90 5.48 22.52
CA ASN A 323 16.45 6.83 22.26
C ASN A 323 15.47 7.25 23.37
N GLY A 324 15.66 8.46 23.91
CA GLY A 324 14.76 9.02 24.93
C GLY A 324 15.19 8.75 26.38
N PRO A 325 14.35 9.17 27.34
CA PRO A 325 14.63 9.05 28.76
C PRO A 325 14.50 7.61 29.27
N GLU A 326 15.07 7.34 30.44
CA GLU A 326 14.90 6.07 31.14
C GLU A 326 13.45 5.84 31.57
N ILE A 327 13.00 4.58 31.52
CA ILE A 327 11.66 4.18 31.96
C ILE A 327 11.76 3.44 33.28
N LYS A 328 10.87 3.78 34.23
CA LYS A 328 10.75 3.06 35.49
C LYS A 328 9.53 2.15 35.48
N THR A 329 9.66 0.98 36.08
CA THR A 329 8.52 0.07 36.27
C THR A 329 8.65 -0.82 37.49
N HIS A 330 7.53 -1.32 37.98
CA HIS A 330 7.51 -2.36 39.02
C HIS A 330 7.91 -3.73 38.45
N THR A 331 7.45 -4.08 37.25
CA THR A 331 7.62 -5.42 36.66
C THR A 331 8.03 -5.34 35.20
N ILE A 332 8.88 -6.27 34.76
CA ILE A 332 9.25 -6.44 33.35
C ILE A 332 8.81 -7.82 32.86
N ILE A 333 8.26 -7.87 31.65
CA ILE A 333 8.08 -9.10 30.87
C ILE A 333 9.02 -9.03 29.67
N ILE A 334 9.95 -9.99 29.58
CA ILE A 334 10.89 -10.08 28.45
C ILE A 334 10.32 -11.06 27.41
N SER A 335 9.92 -10.52 26.26
CA SER A 335 9.33 -11.25 25.13
C SER A 335 10.03 -10.91 23.81
N THR A 336 11.36 -10.78 23.86
CA THR A 336 12.22 -10.31 22.76
C THR A 336 12.37 -11.29 21.60
N GLY A 337 11.89 -12.53 21.74
CA GLY A 337 11.95 -13.53 20.67
C GLY A 337 13.39 -13.94 20.33
N VAL A 338 13.65 -14.21 19.05
CA VAL A 338 14.97 -14.62 18.53
C VAL A 338 15.23 -13.95 17.18
N ASP A 339 16.50 -13.69 16.88
CA ASP A 339 16.95 -13.25 15.56
C ASP A 339 17.25 -14.44 14.64
N TYR A 340 17.03 -14.25 13.34
CA TYR A 340 17.42 -15.26 12.34
C TYR A 340 18.94 -15.35 12.25
N ARG A 341 19.43 -16.57 12.05
CA ARG A 341 20.84 -16.78 11.67
C ARG A 341 21.00 -16.31 10.24
N THR A 342 21.89 -15.35 10.02
CA THR A 342 22.33 -14.98 8.69
C THR A 342 23.17 -16.10 8.08
N LEU A 343 23.19 -16.16 6.75
CA LEU A 343 23.97 -17.15 6.04
C LEU A 343 25.41 -16.64 5.90
N ASP A 344 26.30 -17.16 6.75
CA ASP A 344 27.72 -16.81 6.76
C ASP A 344 28.47 -17.49 5.60
N VAL A 345 28.31 -16.91 4.42
CA VAL A 345 28.83 -17.41 3.15
C VAL A 345 29.36 -16.22 2.36
N LYS A 346 30.47 -16.42 1.64
CA LYS A 346 31.14 -15.39 0.84
C LYS A 346 30.14 -14.69 -0.10
N GLY A 347 30.16 -13.36 -0.09
CA GLY A 347 29.35 -12.50 -0.96
C GLY A 347 27.89 -12.30 -0.52
N ILE A 348 27.37 -13.08 0.44
CA ILE A 348 25.97 -12.98 0.86
C ILE A 348 25.71 -11.74 1.72
N ASN A 349 26.63 -11.41 2.62
CA ASN A 349 26.46 -10.26 3.52
C ASN A 349 26.50 -8.93 2.77
N GLU A 350 27.38 -8.83 1.77
CA GLU A 350 27.53 -7.65 0.91
C GLU A 350 26.28 -7.38 0.04
N LEU A 351 25.47 -8.41 -0.21
CA LEU A 351 24.27 -8.37 -1.04
C LEU A 351 22.97 -8.32 -0.22
N SER A 352 23.06 -8.16 1.10
CA SER A 352 21.90 -8.06 1.99
C SER A 352 21.07 -6.82 1.68
N GLY A 353 19.77 -7.00 1.44
CA GLY A 353 18.85 -5.97 0.95
C GLY A 353 18.94 -5.69 -0.55
N ALA A 354 19.87 -6.34 -1.25
CA ALA A 354 20.11 -6.21 -2.69
C ALA A 354 20.03 -7.58 -3.38
N GLY A 355 18.89 -8.27 -3.21
CA GLY A 355 18.65 -9.63 -3.73
C GLY A 355 18.88 -10.75 -2.72
N VAL A 356 19.48 -10.46 -1.56
CA VAL A 356 19.47 -11.36 -0.38
C VAL A 356 18.59 -10.75 0.70
N TYR A 357 17.59 -11.50 1.18
CA TYR A 357 16.61 -11.00 2.15
C TYR A 357 16.37 -12.01 3.29
N TYR A 358 16.05 -11.51 4.48
CA TYR A 358 15.81 -12.32 5.68
C TYR A 358 14.43 -12.01 6.26
N GLY A 359 13.48 -12.94 6.13
CA GLY A 359 12.14 -12.78 6.71
C GLY A 359 11.21 -11.79 5.98
N SER A 360 11.58 -11.33 4.78
CA SER A 360 10.88 -10.25 4.06
C SER A 360 10.19 -10.70 2.76
N ALA A 361 9.68 -11.92 2.72
CA ALA A 361 9.05 -12.49 1.51
C ALA A 361 7.88 -11.61 0.99
N THR A 362 7.15 -10.94 1.88
CA THR A 362 6.01 -10.07 1.54
C THR A 362 6.45 -8.72 0.94
N ALA A 363 7.50 -8.10 1.49
CA ALA A 363 8.01 -6.81 1.01
C ALA A 363 8.65 -6.91 -0.40
N GLU A 364 9.17 -8.08 -0.76
CA GLU A 364 9.87 -8.32 -2.03
C GLU A 364 9.08 -9.21 -3.01
N ALA A 365 7.81 -9.53 -2.71
CA ALA A 365 7.01 -10.42 -3.55
C ALA A 365 6.90 -9.93 -5.00
N HIS A 366 6.60 -8.64 -5.18
CA HIS A 366 6.45 -8.02 -6.49
C HIS A 366 7.76 -7.97 -7.29
N SER A 367 8.91 -7.80 -6.61
CA SER A 367 10.22 -7.75 -7.26
C SER A 367 10.71 -9.13 -7.72
N CYS A 368 10.11 -10.20 -7.17
CA CYS A 368 10.36 -11.57 -7.59
C CYS A 368 9.65 -11.96 -8.90
N LYS A 369 8.81 -11.09 -9.46
CA LYS A 369 8.06 -11.37 -10.69
C LYS A 369 8.98 -11.82 -11.83
N ASP A 370 8.64 -12.94 -12.46
CA ASP A 370 9.39 -13.56 -13.55
C ASP A 370 10.85 -13.95 -13.21
N LYS A 371 11.22 -13.99 -11.92
CA LYS A 371 12.55 -14.38 -11.45
C LYS A 371 12.58 -15.82 -10.93
N ASN A 372 13.79 -16.38 -10.88
CA ASN A 372 14.06 -17.58 -10.09
C ASN A 372 14.40 -17.15 -8.66
N VAL A 373 13.73 -17.73 -7.67
CA VAL A 373 13.92 -17.40 -6.25
C VAL A 373 14.44 -18.61 -5.50
N PHE A 374 15.43 -18.41 -4.64
CA PHE A 374 16.03 -19.47 -3.82
C PHE A 374 15.74 -19.20 -2.34
N ILE A 375 15.16 -20.20 -1.67
CA ILE A 375 14.82 -20.14 -0.25
C ILE A 375 15.73 -21.10 0.49
N VAL A 376 16.58 -20.55 1.37
CA VAL A 376 17.53 -21.34 2.15
C VAL A 376 16.88 -21.72 3.49
N GLY A 377 16.51 -22.98 3.65
CA GLY A 377 15.89 -23.49 4.88
C GLY A 377 14.79 -24.52 4.64
N GLY A 378 14.53 -25.37 5.64
CA GLY A 378 13.56 -26.48 5.55
C GLY A 378 12.50 -26.49 6.65
N GLY A 379 12.33 -25.39 7.39
CA GLY A 379 11.29 -25.25 8.41
C GLY A 379 10.00 -24.63 7.87
N ASN A 380 8.99 -24.48 8.73
CA ASN A 380 7.68 -23.92 8.34
C ASN A 380 7.79 -22.53 7.68
N SER A 381 8.61 -21.63 8.20
CA SER A 381 8.79 -20.29 7.60
C SER A 381 9.30 -20.36 6.16
N ALA A 382 10.20 -21.31 5.86
CA ALA A 382 10.72 -21.50 4.50
C ALA A 382 9.64 -22.03 3.56
N GLY A 383 8.83 -23.00 3.99
CA GLY A 383 7.72 -23.51 3.19
C GLY A 383 6.62 -22.47 2.95
N GLN A 384 6.29 -21.66 3.96
CA GLN A 384 5.31 -20.57 3.83
C GLN A 384 5.80 -19.48 2.87
N ALA A 385 7.09 -19.13 2.94
CA ALA A 385 7.71 -18.23 1.98
C ALA A 385 7.70 -18.83 0.56
N ALA A 386 7.96 -20.13 0.43
CA ALA A 386 7.97 -20.81 -0.87
C ALA A 386 6.59 -20.79 -1.53
N MET A 387 5.56 -21.19 -0.78
CA MET A 387 4.18 -21.13 -1.26
C MET A 387 3.77 -19.72 -1.63
N TYR A 388 4.09 -18.73 -0.81
CA TYR A 388 3.73 -17.35 -1.08
C TYR A 388 4.43 -16.79 -2.34
N LEU A 389 5.75 -16.97 -2.43
CA LEU A 389 6.55 -16.48 -3.56
C LEU A 389 6.27 -17.25 -4.85
N SER A 390 5.77 -18.48 -4.79
CA SER A 390 5.36 -19.24 -5.97
C SER A 390 4.23 -18.58 -6.79
N GLY A 391 3.43 -17.72 -6.15
CA GLY A 391 2.40 -16.92 -6.84
C GLY A 391 2.95 -15.73 -7.63
N PHE A 392 4.23 -15.39 -7.45
CA PHE A 392 4.88 -14.23 -8.09
C PHE A 392 6.06 -14.64 -8.97
N ALA A 393 6.90 -15.55 -8.47
CA ALA A 393 8.14 -15.97 -9.10
C ALA A 393 7.91 -16.93 -10.27
N LYS A 394 8.85 -16.94 -11.22
CA LYS A 394 8.86 -17.93 -12.30
C LYS A 394 9.10 -19.33 -11.75
N ASN A 395 10.10 -19.48 -10.89
CA ASN A 395 10.42 -20.72 -10.18
C ASN A 395 10.88 -20.41 -8.76
N VAL A 396 10.55 -21.29 -7.83
CA VAL A 396 11.01 -21.24 -6.44
C VAL A 396 11.80 -22.52 -6.12
N PHE A 397 13.00 -22.35 -5.60
CA PHE A 397 13.89 -23.45 -5.22
C PHE A 397 14.08 -23.46 -3.70
N ILE A 398 13.69 -24.53 -3.04
CA ILE A 398 13.91 -24.71 -1.59
C ILE A 398 15.22 -25.47 -1.42
N VAL A 399 16.25 -24.79 -0.91
CA VAL A 399 17.60 -25.34 -0.69
C VAL A 399 17.72 -25.83 0.74
N ILE A 400 17.91 -27.14 0.91
CA ILE A 400 18.00 -27.79 2.23
C ILE A 400 19.22 -28.70 2.35
N ARG A 401 19.84 -28.67 3.55
CA ARG A 401 20.95 -29.55 3.92
C ARG A 401 20.54 -31.01 4.08
N LYS A 402 19.26 -31.26 4.36
CA LYS A 402 18.71 -32.60 4.60
C LYS A 402 18.24 -33.22 3.30
N SER A 403 17.96 -34.52 3.34
CA SER A 403 17.38 -35.27 2.23
C SER A 403 15.89 -34.96 1.99
N SER A 404 15.16 -34.51 3.01
CA SER A 404 13.74 -34.15 2.90
C SER A 404 13.30 -33.10 3.92
N LEU A 405 12.09 -32.58 3.72
CA LEU A 405 11.43 -31.59 4.61
C LEU A 405 10.70 -32.24 5.80
N ASP A 406 10.48 -33.56 5.78
CA ASP A 406 9.56 -34.27 6.69
C ASP A 406 9.92 -34.10 8.18
N SER A 407 11.20 -33.95 8.48
CA SER A 407 11.69 -33.84 9.86
C SER A 407 11.53 -32.45 10.48
N THR A 408 11.23 -31.41 9.69
CA THR A 408 11.29 -30.01 10.14
C THR A 408 10.12 -29.14 9.68
N MET A 409 9.33 -29.61 8.71
CA MET A 409 8.19 -28.89 8.17
C MET A 409 6.89 -29.64 8.48
N SER A 410 5.84 -28.90 8.78
CA SER A 410 4.50 -29.43 9.00
C SER A 410 3.98 -30.16 7.76
N ARG A 411 3.31 -31.29 7.97
CA ARG A 411 2.87 -32.18 6.89
C ARG A 411 2.00 -31.50 5.83
N TYR A 412 1.02 -30.69 6.26
CA TYR A 412 0.11 -29.99 5.34
C TYR A 412 0.87 -29.11 4.33
N LEU A 413 1.98 -28.49 4.77
CA LEU A 413 2.77 -27.58 3.95
C LEU A 413 3.65 -28.34 2.97
N ILE A 414 4.19 -29.50 3.38
CA ILE A 414 4.88 -30.43 2.48
C ILE A 414 3.92 -30.91 1.39
N ASP A 415 2.69 -31.28 1.75
CA ASP A 415 1.68 -31.72 0.79
C ASP A 415 1.33 -30.61 -0.22
N GLN A 416 1.18 -29.35 0.22
CA GLN A 416 0.99 -28.20 -0.65
C GLN A 416 2.18 -27.94 -1.59
N ILE A 417 3.41 -28.03 -1.08
CA ILE A 417 4.63 -27.86 -1.89
C ILE A 417 4.69 -28.91 -2.99
N ASN A 418 4.41 -30.18 -2.67
CA ASN A 418 4.49 -31.29 -3.62
C ASN A 418 3.52 -31.18 -4.80
N ILE A 419 2.39 -30.49 -4.64
CA ILE A 419 1.41 -30.29 -5.72
C ILE A 419 1.62 -28.98 -6.50
N THR A 420 2.58 -28.14 -6.09
CA THR A 420 2.82 -26.83 -6.69
C THR A 420 3.93 -26.91 -7.74
N ASN A 421 3.55 -26.77 -9.02
CA ASN A 421 4.41 -27.11 -10.16
C ASN A 421 5.71 -26.28 -10.30
N ASN A 422 5.73 -25.04 -9.81
CA ASN A 422 6.90 -24.16 -9.93
C ASN A 422 7.74 -24.10 -8.64
N ILE A 423 7.53 -25.03 -7.70
CA ILE A 423 8.39 -25.21 -6.54
C ILE A 423 9.24 -26.48 -6.73
N SER A 424 10.55 -26.36 -6.52
CA SER A 424 11.49 -27.48 -6.61
C SER A 424 12.34 -27.56 -5.34
N ILE A 425 12.56 -28.78 -4.85
CA ILE A 425 13.37 -29.02 -3.66
C ILE A 425 14.79 -29.41 -4.10
N MET A 426 15.78 -28.64 -3.64
CA MET A 426 17.21 -28.93 -3.78
C MET A 426 17.70 -29.56 -2.47
N ALA A 427 17.55 -30.88 -2.38
CA ALA A 427 17.92 -31.66 -1.20
C ALA A 427 19.42 -31.94 -1.15
N ASN A 428 19.95 -32.12 0.07
CA ASN A 428 21.37 -32.34 0.34
C ASN A 428 22.26 -31.24 -0.27
N SER A 429 21.78 -30.00 -0.25
CA SER A 429 22.44 -28.87 -0.88
C SER A 429 22.67 -27.72 0.08
N VAL A 430 23.74 -26.96 -0.15
CA VAL A 430 24.05 -25.72 0.56
C VAL A 430 24.45 -24.61 -0.41
N VAL A 431 24.11 -23.37 -0.08
CA VAL A 431 24.68 -22.21 -0.75
C VAL A 431 26.12 -22.04 -0.30
N ALA A 432 27.05 -21.99 -1.26
CA ALA A 432 28.49 -21.91 -1.03
C ALA A 432 29.08 -20.52 -1.34
N GLU A 433 28.41 -19.72 -2.19
CA GLU A 433 28.80 -18.35 -2.52
C GLU A 433 27.61 -17.58 -3.10
N GLY A 434 27.51 -16.28 -2.79
CA GLY A 434 26.67 -15.32 -3.51
C GLY A 434 27.54 -14.45 -4.41
N ILE A 435 27.11 -14.25 -5.66
CA ILE A 435 27.90 -13.54 -6.67
C ILE A 435 27.06 -12.40 -7.26
N GLY A 436 27.67 -11.22 -7.31
CA GLY A 436 27.08 -10.01 -7.85
C GLY A 436 27.87 -8.78 -7.41
N LYS A 437 27.70 -7.65 -8.12
CA LYS A 437 28.37 -6.38 -7.77
C LYS A 437 27.48 -5.46 -6.93
N ASN A 438 26.32 -5.09 -7.49
CA ASN A 438 25.36 -4.19 -6.84
C ASN A 438 24.09 -4.91 -6.38
N ARG A 439 23.88 -6.14 -6.85
CA ARG A 439 22.75 -7.00 -6.52
C ARG A 439 23.14 -8.46 -6.71
N LEU A 440 22.40 -9.37 -6.12
CA LEU A 440 22.56 -10.81 -6.35
C LEU A 440 22.23 -11.15 -7.80
N GLU A 441 23.19 -11.76 -8.50
CA GLU A 441 23.03 -12.22 -9.88
C GLU A 441 23.02 -13.75 -9.96
N CYS A 442 23.87 -14.40 -9.16
CA CYS A 442 23.88 -15.85 -9.06
C CYS A 442 24.33 -16.34 -7.67
N ILE A 443 24.05 -17.61 -7.40
CA ILE A 443 24.53 -18.33 -6.24
C ILE A 443 25.21 -19.62 -6.68
N THR A 444 26.27 -20.00 -5.98
CA THR A 444 26.88 -21.33 -6.13
C THR A 444 26.24 -22.27 -5.12
N ILE A 445 25.77 -23.43 -5.58
CA ILE A 445 25.19 -24.48 -4.72
C ILE A 445 26.12 -25.70 -4.75
N LYS A 446 26.39 -26.27 -3.57
CA LYS A 446 27.20 -27.46 -3.36
C LYS A 446 26.37 -28.62 -2.83
#